data_AF-A0A1W1EMA6-F1
#
_entry.id   AF-A0A1W1EMA6-F1
#
_cell.length_a   1.000
_cell.length_b   1.000
_cell.length_c   1.000
_cell.angle_alpha   90.00
_cell.angle_beta   90.00
_cell.angle_gamma   90.00
#
_symmetry.space_group_name_H-M   'P 1'
#
loop_
_entity.id
_entity.type
_entity.pdbx_description
1 polymer ?
#
loop_
_entity_poly.entity_id
_entity_poly.type
_entity_poly.pdbx_seq_one_letter_code
_entity_poly.pdbx_strand_id
1 'polypeptide(L)'
;MKNGKLTLKYLRKAEHPIEIYLLTQGCYIINISLDQGTKAHAVAYIKKIGETLFFDPNHGEYNIKNKLNLLDFLKREYSTRVDYISIYQVTEPVYHSV
;
A
#
# COMPACT_ATOMS: atom_id res chain seq x y z
N MET A 1 22.24 -18.42 4.67
CA MET A 1 21.31 -17.40 5.23
C MET A 1 20.66 -16.67 4.05
N LYS A 2 19.32 -16.56 3.99
CA LYS A 2 18.67 -15.65 3.03
C LYS A 2 19.00 -14.23 3.50
N ASN A 3 19.54 -13.37 2.63
CA ASN A 3 20.09 -12.06 3.00
C ASN A 3 19.03 -10.99 3.40
N GLY A 4 17.83 -11.40 3.83
CA GLY A 4 16.74 -10.50 4.22
C GLY A 4 16.23 -9.57 3.11
N LYS A 5 16.73 -9.68 1.88
CA LYS A 5 16.35 -8.80 0.77
C LYS A 5 14.93 -9.11 0.32
N LEU A 6 14.09 -8.09 0.32
CA LEU A 6 12.74 -8.13 -0.25
C LEU A 6 12.77 -7.50 -1.65
N THR A 7 11.94 -8.01 -2.57
CA THR A 7 11.79 -7.42 -3.90
C THR A 7 10.43 -6.73 -4.00
N LEU A 8 10.42 -5.52 -4.56
CA LEU A 8 9.20 -4.78 -4.87
C LEU A 8 8.84 -4.98 -6.34
N LYS A 9 7.75 -5.72 -6.61
CA LYS A 9 7.20 -5.85 -7.95
C LYS A 9 6.17 -4.74 -8.17
N TYR A 10 6.44 -3.81 -9.08
CA TYR A 10 5.44 -2.83 -9.51
C TYR A 10 4.25 -3.56 -10.16
N LEU A 11 3.05 -3.28 -9.67
CA LEU A 11 1.82 -3.85 -10.21
C LEU A 11 1.16 -2.87 -11.17
N ARG A 12 0.81 -1.68 -10.67
CA ARG A 12 0.11 -0.65 -11.45
C ARG A 12 0.08 0.70 -10.74
N LYS A 13 -0.29 1.72 -11.51
CA LYS A 13 -0.75 3.03 -11.06
C LYS A 13 -2.28 3.03 -11.09
N ALA A 14 -2.90 3.65 -10.10
CA ALA A 14 -4.35 3.82 -10.01
C ALA A 14 -4.69 5.27 -9.61
N GLU A 15 -5.67 5.86 -10.28
CA GLU A 15 -6.13 7.23 -9.98
C GLU A 15 -7.01 7.27 -8.73
N HIS A 16 -7.68 6.16 -8.43
CA HIS A 16 -8.57 6.06 -7.29
C HIS A 16 -7.90 5.28 -6.14
N PRO A 17 -7.63 5.92 -4.98
CA PRO A 17 -6.97 5.27 -3.85
C PRO A 17 -7.70 4.06 -3.30
N ILE A 18 -8.99 3.95 -3.61
CA ILE A 18 -9.85 2.84 -3.21
C ILE A 18 -9.42 1.49 -3.79
N GLU A 19 -8.62 1.51 -4.86
CA GLU A 19 -8.07 0.30 -5.46
C GLU A 19 -7.18 -0.51 -4.51
N ILE A 20 -6.63 0.11 -3.46
CA ILE A 20 -5.87 -0.60 -2.41
C ILE A 20 -6.75 -1.68 -1.76
N TYR A 21 -8.03 -1.37 -1.50
CA TYR A 21 -8.96 -2.33 -0.86
C TYR A 21 -9.27 -3.54 -1.76
N LEU A 22 -9.19 -3.36 -3.07
CA LEU A 22 -9.47 -4.40 -4.08
C LEU A 22 -8.29 -5.36 -4.30
N LEU A 23 -7.13 -5.10 -3.71
CA LEU A 23 -5.98 -5.99 -3.82
C LEU A 23 -6.31 -7.38 -3.26
N THR A 24 -5.67 -8.41 -3.81
CA THR A 24 -5.70 -9.76 -3.28
C THR A 24 -4.85 -9.85 -2.01
N GLN A 25 -4.85 -11.00 -1.35
CA GLN A 25 -3.98 -11.23 -0.20
C GLN A 25 -2.51 -11.01 -0.58
N GLY A 26 -1.74 -10.42 0.34
CA GLY A 26 -0.34 -10.08 0.14
C GLY A 26 0.10 -8.89 1.00
N CYS A 27 1.40 -8.59 0.91
CA CYS A 27 2.01 -7.40 1.49
C CYS A 27 2.36 -6.43 0.36
N TYR A 28 2.05 -5.15 0.55
CA TYR A 28 2.19 -4.13 -0.47
C TYR A 28 2.83 -2.88 0.12
N ILE A 29 3.65 -2.22 -0.69
CA ILE A 29 4.02 -0.83 -0.49
C ILE A 29 3.20 0.00 -1.47
N ILE A 30 2.50 1.00 -0.95
CA ILE A 30 1.72 1.93 -1.74
C ILE A 30 2.42 3.28 -1.68
N ASN A 31 2.76 3.84 -2.83
CA ASN A 31 3.19 5.22 -2.92
C ASN A 31 1.97 6.09 -3.22
N ILE A 32 1.65 7.01 -2.33
CA ILE A 32 0.58 8.00 -2.47
C ILE A 32 1.19 9.26 -3.06
N SER A 33 0.79 9.62 -4.29
CA SER A 33 1.14 10.88 -4.92
C SER A 33 0.24 11.99 -4.40
N LEU A 34 0.83 13.12 -4.02
CA LEU A 34 0.14 14.27 -3.46
C LEU A 34 0.56 15.58 -4.16
N ASP A 35 -0.30 16.59 -4.06
CA ASP A 35 -0.05 17.95 -4.55
C ASP A 35 0.41 17.95 -6.03
N GLN A 36 -0.40 17.39 -6.93
CA GLN A 36 -0.13 17.29 -8.38
C GLN A 36 1.17 16.55 -8.73
N GLY A 37 1.52 15.55 -7.92
CA GLY A 37 2.73 14.74 -8.10
C GLY A 37 4.02 15.37 -7.62
N THR A 38 3.96 16.52 -6.94
CA THR A 38 5.15 17.17 -6.37
C THR A 38 5.56 16.57 -5.02
N LYS A 39 4.66 15.82 -4.36
CA LYS A 39 4.93 15.10 -3.12
C LYS A 39 4.57 13.63 -3.25
N ALA A 40 5.29 12.79 -2.52
CA ALA A 40 5.10 11.36 -2.48
C ALA A 40 5.20 10.86 -1.04
N HIS A 41 4.34 9.93 -0.66
CA HIS A 41 4.34 9.33 0.67
C HIS A 41 4.14 7.81 0.59
N ALA A 42 5.04 7.06 1.20
CA ALA A 42 4.99 5.61 1.19
C ALA A 42 4.25 5.07 2.42
N VAL A 43 3.31 4.16 2.19
CA VAL A 43 2.56 3.44 3.21
C VAL A 43 2.65 1.94 2.94
N ALA A 44 2.43 1.12 3.97
CA ALA A 44 2.34 -0.32 3.82
C ALA A 44 0.89 -0.79 3.95
N TYR A 45 0.51 -1.76 3.13
CA TYR A 45 -0.79 -2.41 3.19
C TYR A 45 -0.62 -3.92 3.20
N ILE A 46 -1.21 -4.58 4.20
CA ILE A 46 -1.13 -6.03 4.38
C ILE A 46 -2.55 -6.56 4.36
N LYS A 47 -2.83 -7.48 3.44
CA LYS A 47 -4.13 -8.14 3.34
C LYS A 47 -3.95 -9.64 3.51
N LYS A 48 -4.54 -10.19 4.56
CA LYS A 48 -4.55 -11.61 4.89
C LYS A 48 -5.98 -12.06 5.21
N ILE A 49 -6.20 -13.36 5.34
CA ILE A 49 -7.49 -13.88 5.80
C ILE A 49 -7.71 -13.41 7.23
N GLY A 50 -8.85 -12.74 7.48
CA GLY A 50 -9.23 -12.27 8.82
C GLY A 50 -8.49 -11.02 9.31
N GLU A 51 -7.48 -10.54 8.60
CA GLU A 51 -6.66 -9.40 9.01
C GLU A 51 -6.32 -8.51 7.80
N THR A 52 -6.63 -7.22 7.90
CA THR A 52 -6.20 -6.23 6.91
C THR A 52 -5.66 -5.01 7.64
N LEU A 53 -4.39 -4.70 7.38
CA LEU A 53 -3.66 -3.64 8.04
C LEU A 53 -3.21 -2.60 7.03
N PHE A 54 -3.27 -1.35 7.44
CA PHE A 54 -2.71 -0.21 6.74
C PHE A 54 -1.78 0.52 7.70
N PHE A 55 -0.51 0.63 7.36
CA PHE A 55 0.48 1.32 8.18
C PHE A 55 0.96 2.57 7.47
N ASP A 56 0.85 3.69 8.16
CA ASP A 56 1.34 4.98 7.73
C ASP A 56 2.43 5.45 8.70
N PRO A 57 3.68 5.70 8.26
CA PRO A 57 4.74 6.11 9.17
C PRO A 57 4.45 7.43 9.91
N ASN A 58 3.54 8.27 9.42
CA ASN A 58 3.16 9.52 10.10
C ASN A 58 2.06 9.34 11.14
N HIS A 59 1.25 8.28 11.02
CA HIS A 59 0.00 8.15 11.78
C HIS A 59 -0.15 6.80 12.53
N GLY A 60 0.75 5.85 12.26
CA GLY A 60 0.78 4.53 12.88
C GLY A 60 -0.01 3.48 12.10
N GLU A 61 -0.40 2.42 12.81
CA GLU A 61 -1.10 1.27 12.25
C GLU A 61 -2.62 1.38 12.37
N TYR A 62 -3.31 1.00 11.29
CA TYR A 62 -4.77 1.03 11.18
C TYR A 62 -5.31 -0.32 10.73
N ASN A 63 -6.26 -0.84 11.50
CA ASN A 63 -7.02 -2.03 11.12
C ASN A 63 -8.15 -1.66 10.15
N ILE A 64 -8.06 -2.16 8.91
CA ILE A 64 -9.05 -1.89 7.86
C ILE A 64 -10.12 -2.97 7.87
N LYS A 65 -11.22 -2.72 8.59
CA LYS A 65 -12.34 -3.67 8.69
C LYS A 65 -13.19 -3.72 7.42
N ASN A 66 -13.30 -2.60 6.72
CA ASN A 66 -14.08 -2.47 5.51
C ASN A 66 -13.57 -1.33 4.61
N LYS A 67 -14.14 -1.26 3.40
CA LYS A 67 -13.83 -0.25 2.39
C LYS A 67 -14.01 1.20 2.88
N LEU A 68 -15.04 1.46 3.70
CA LEU A 68 -15.33 2.82 4.20
C LEU A 68 -14.26 3.28 5.18
N ASN A 69 -13.78 2.41 6.07
CA ASN A 69 -12.73 2.76 7.02
C ASN A 69 -11.43 3.21 6.35
N LEU A 70 -11.06 2.58 5.23
CA LEU A 70 -9.90 3.02 4.43
C LEU A 70 -10.15 4.38 3.78
N LEU A 71 -11.34 4.58 3.19
CA LEU A 71 -11.69 5.86 2.56
C LEU A 71 -11.71 7.00 3.57
N ASP A 72 -12.27 6.77 4.75
CA ASP A 72 -12.35 7.77 5.81
C ASP A 72 -10.97 8.15 6.31
N PHE A 73 -10.09 7.17 6.51
CA PHE A 73 -8.68 7.42 6.82
C PHE A 73 -8.00 8.27 5.74
N LEU A 74 -8.09 7.84 4.47
CA LEU A 74 -7.46 8.55 3.36
C LEU A 74 -7.99 9.98 3.20
N LYS A 75 -9.30 10.18 3.39
CA LYS A 75 -9.92 11.51 3.35
C LYS A 75 -9.49 12.37 4.53
N ARG A 76 -9.44 11.82 5.74
CA ARG A 76 -9.08 12.57 6.94
C ARG A 76 -7.63 13.02 6.90
N GLU A 77 -6.70 12.12 6.61
CA GLU A 77 -5.26 12.41 6.67
C GLU A 77 -4.73 13.08 5.40
N TYR A 78 -5.30 12.78 4.22
CA TYR A 78 -4.82 13.28 2.92
C TYR A 78 -5.78 14.24 2.22
N SER A 79 -6.95 14.53 2.81
CA SER A 79 -7.83 15.65 2.45
C SER A 79 -8.09 15.83 0.94
N THR A 80 -8.38 14.74 0.22
CA THR A 80 -8.62 14.68 -1.25
C THR A 80 -7.42 14.99 -2.17
N ARG A 81 -6.23 15.21 -1.62
CA ARG A 81 -5.03 15.58 -2.38
C ARG A 81 -4.30 14.42 -3.02
N VAL A 82 -4.90 13.23 -3.05
CA VAL A 82 -4.28 12.06 -3.68
C VAL A 82 -4.50 12.14 -5.18
N ASP A 83 -3.43 12.40 -5.93
CA ASP A 83 -3.50 12.46 -7.39
C ASP A 83 -3.60 11.06 -8.00
N TYR A 84 -2.78 10.15 -7.48
CA TYR A 84 -2.78 8.73 -7.83
C TYR A 84 -2.02 7.94 -6.77
N ILE A 85 -2.15 6.62 -6.84
CA ILE A 85 -1.35 5.68 -6.07
C ILE A 85 -0.54 4.80 -7.02
N SER A 86 0.66 4.41 -6.60
CA SER A 86 1.45 3.36 -7.25
C SER A 86 1.57 2.18 -6.31
N ILE A 87 1.24 0.99 -6.82
CA ILE A 87 1.11 -0.22 -6.02
C ILE A 87 2.27 -1.15 -6.32
N TYR A 88 3.01 -1.52 -5.28
CA TYR A 88 4.11 -2.48 -5.34
C TYR A 88 3.79 -3.66 -4.44
N GLN A 89 3.90 -4.88 -4.98
CA GLN A 89 3.79 -6.09 -4.17
C GLN A 89 5.17 -6.47 -3.62
N VAL A 90 5.23 -6.71 -2.32
CA VAL A 90 6.42 -7.26 -1.67
C VAL A 90 6.47 -8.75 -1.96
N THR A 91 7.58 -9.21 -2.52
CA THR A 91 7.82 -10.62 -2.86
C THR A 91 9.15 -11.08 -2.29
N GLU A 92 9.22 -12.35 -1.90
CA GLU A 92 10.51 -12.97 -1.60
C GLU A 92 11.31 -13.14 -2.89
N PRO A 93 12.64 -12.96 -2.85
CA PRO A 93 13.50 -13.28 -3.99
C PRO A 93 13.35 -14.76 -4.34
N VAL A 94 13.02 -15.02 -5.61
CA VAL A 94 13.02 -16.37 -6.19
C VAL A 94 14.47 -16.75 -6.44
N TYR A 95 15.05 -17.57 -5.56
CA TYR A 95 16.34 -18.18 -5.83
C TYR A 95 16.13 -19.38 -6.73
N HIS A 96 16.54 -19.30 -8.00
CA HIS A 96 16.71 -20.48 -8.81
C HIS A 96 17.98 -21.20 -8.34
N SER A 97 17.81 -22.42 -7.81
CA SER A 97 18.94 -23.33 -7.59
C SER A 97 19.58 -23.63 -8.95
N VAL A 98 20.80 -23.15 -9.14
CA VAL A 98 21.72 -23.56 -10.21
C VAL A 98 22.22 -24.97 -9.98
#